data_AF-A0A316GX11-F1
#
_entry.id   AF-A0A316GX11-F1
#
_cell.length_a   1.000
_cell.length_b   1.000
_cell.length_c   1.000
_cell.angle_alpha   90.00
_cell.angle_beta   90.00
_cell.angle_gamma   90.00
#
_symmetry.space_group_name_H-M   'P 1'
#
loop_
_entity.id
_entity.type
_entity.pdbx_description
1 polymer ?
#
loop_
_entity_poly.entity_id
_entity_poly.type
_entity_poly.pdbx_seq_one_letter_code
_entity_poly.pdbx_strand_id
1 'polypeptide(L)'
;MARRRSSLGFLGMFGRSGDLRELDTALRGVDLYPALVPEGVKLTIVNLMKDQWPNDPPSQAYPPVAQLFGYCIAGPEAFERANGHDSMEEAEQRIEGALEAGEGFDAEIVLLALHAKLINPEVVERFGLSSD
;
A
#
# COMPACT_ATOMS: atom_id res chain seq x y z
N MET A 1 -23.61 -7.10 -4.62
CA MET A 1 -23.78 -7.01 -3.15
C MET A 1 -23.33 -5.62 -2.72
N ALA A 2 -24.13 -4.92 -1.90
CA ALA A 2 -23.93 -3.50 -1.61
C ALA A 2 -22.64 -3.26 -0.81
N ARG A 3 -21.69 -2.53 -1.40
CA ARG A 3 -20.45 -2.06 -0.75
C ARG A 3 -20.85 -1.17 0.43
N ARG A 4 -20.59 -1.64 1.65
CA ARG A 4 -20.96 -0.94 2.88
C ARG A 4 -20.08 0.31 2.98
N ARG A 5 -20.63 1.46 2.63
CA ARG A 5 -20.01 2.77 2.90
C ARG A 5 -19.95 2.96 4.41
N SER A 6 -18.84 2.60 5.03
CA SER A 6 -18.62 2.85 6.44
C SER A 6 -18.33 4.35 6.62
N SER A 7 -19.33 5.00 7.19
CA SER A 7 -19.32 6.36 7.72
C SER A 7 -18.06 6.65 8.56
N LEU A 8 -17.48 7.82 8.34
CA LEU A 8 -16.57 8.54 9.25
C LEU A 8 -17.14 8.54 10.68
N GLY A 9 -16.83 7.50 11.46
CA GLY A 9 -17.31 7.31 12.82
C GLY A 9 -16.15 7.41 13.81
N PHE A 10 -16.14 8.50 14.56
CA PHE A 10 -15.12 8.96 15.52
C PHE A 10 -14.86 8.02 16.73
N LEU A 11 -15.18 6.72 16.65
CA LEU A 11 -15.21 5.78 17.79
C LEU A 11 -14.07 4.71 17.80
N GLY A 12 -13.06 4.80 16.91
CA GLY A 12 -12.06 3.75 16.70
C GLY A 12 -10.59 4.05 17.08
N MET A 13 -10.31 5.07 17.90
CA MET A 13 -8.92 5.54 18.10
C MET A 13 -7.94 4.47 18.66
N PHE A 14 -8.38 3.53 19.49
CA PHE A 14 -7.48 2.53 20.09
C PHE A 14 -7.01 1.45 19.09
N GLY A 15 -7.83 1.08 18.10
CA GLY A 15 -7.44 0.14 17.03
C GLY A 15 -6.51 0.78 16.00
N ARG A 16 -6.79 2.03 15.60
CA ARG A 16 -5.97 2.77 14.61
C ARG A 16 -4.51 2.90 15.06
N SER A 17 -4.25 3.08 16.35
CA SER A 17 -2.87 3.19 16.87
C SER A 17 -2.07 1.88 16.76
N GLY A 18 -2.73 0.73 16.86
CA GLY A 18 -2.09 -0.58 16.69
C GLY A 18 -1.79 -0.85 15.22
N ASP A 19 -2.79 -0.68 14.36
CA ASP A 19 -2.64 -0.89 12.91
C ASP A 19 -1.58 0.02 12.29
N LEU A 20 -1.53 1.28 12.72
CA LEU A 20 -0.50 2.22 12.26
C LEU A 20 0.90 1.79 12.70
N ARG A 21 1.05 1.17 13.88
CA ARG A 21 2.34 0.67 14.35
C ARG A 21 2.75 -0.59 13.60
N GLU A 22 1.81 -1.46 13.27
CA GLU A 22 2.05 -2.63 12.42
C GLU A 22 2.45 -2.19 11.01
N LEU A 23 1.72 -1.24 10.42
CA LEU A 23 2.07 -0.66 9.12
C LEU A 23 3.44 0.04 9.18
N ASP A 24 3.70 0.90 10.16
CA ASP A 24 5.00 1.56 10.33
C ASP A 24 6.14 0.54 10.51
N THR A 25 5.88 -0.61 11.14
CA THR A 25 6.87 -1.70 11.29
C THR A 25 7.10 -2.39 9.94
N ALA A 26 6.05 -2.71 9.20
CA ALA A 26 6.13 -3.31 7.88
C ALA A 26 6.83 -2.39 6.86
N LEU A 27 6.54 -1.08 6.87
CA LEU A 27 7.20 -0.08 6.02
C LEU A 27 8.71 -0.02 6.29
N ARG A 28 9.12 -0.01 7.57
CA ARG A 28 10.55 -0.13 7.92
C ARG A 28 11.17 -1.43 7.44
N GLY A 29 10.40 -2.52 7.46
CA GLY A 29 10.83 -3.83 7.00
C GLY A 29 11.18 -3.87 5.51
N VAL A 30 10.69 -2.90 4.72
CA VAL A 30 10.99 -2.78 3.28
C VAL A 30 11.86 -1.56 2.94
N ASP A 31 12.61 -1.07 3.92
CA ASP A 31 13.48 0.12 3.82
C ASP A 31 12.76 1.44 3.50
N LEU A 32 11.44 1.51 3.75
CA LEU A 32 10.67 2.76 3.63
C LEU A 32 10.47 3.39 5.02
N TYR A 33 11.16 4.49 5.28
CA TYR A 33 11.04 5.18 6.56
C TYR A 33 9.63 5.78 6.74
N PRO A 34 8.86 5.41 7.79
CA PRO A 34 7.45 5.79 7.89
C PRO A 34 7.17 7.29 7.96
N ALA A 35 8.15 8.11 8.37
CA ALA A 35 7.99 9.56 8.40
C ALA A 35 7.95 10.20 7.00
N LEU A 36 8.37 9.48 5.96
CA LEU A 36 8.25 9.90 4.57
C LEU A 36 6.82 9.71 4.03
N VAL A 37 6.00 8.93 4.73
CA VAL A 37 4.62 8.64 4.33
C VAL A 37 3.67 9.55 5.13
N PRO A 38 2.88 10.42 4.47
CA PRO A 38 1.91 11.25 5.14
C PRO A 38 0.93 10.43 5.98
N GLU A 39 0.59 10.91 7.18
CA GLU A 39 -0.30 10.18 8.10
C GLU A 39 -1.66 9.86 7.46
N GLY A 40 -2.20 10.78 6.65
CA GLY A 40 -3.44 10.55 5.91
C GLY A 40 -3.37 9.36 4.95
N VAL A 41 -2.21 9.13 4.33
CA VAL A 41 -1.98 7.99 3.43
C VAL A 41 -1.91 6.69 4.23
N LYS A 42 -1.17 6.66 5.33
CA LYS A 42 -1.12 5.48 6.24
C LYS A 42 -2.50 5.11 6.77
N LEU A 43 -3.29 6.10 7.16
CA LEU A 43 -4.66 5.90 7.60
C LEU A 43 -5.56 5.33 6.49
N THR A 44 -5.38 5.78 5.24
CA THR A 44 -6.10 5.23 4.09
C THR A 44 -5.69 3.78 3.84
N ILE A 45 -4.40 3.45 3.86
CA ILE A 45 -3.92 2.06 3.73
C ILE A 45 -4.56 1.15 4.78
N VAL A 46 -4.52 1.54 6.06
CA VAL A 46 -5.14 0.77 7.15
C VAL A 46 -6.65 0.62 6.94
N ASN A 47 -7.34 1.66 6.49
CA ASN A 47 -8.78 1.57 6.21
C ASN A 47 -9.06 0.59 5.05
N LEU A 48 -8.29 0.66 3.96
CA LEU A 48 -8.40 -0.28 2.82
C LEU A 48 -8.15 -1.72 3.27
N MET A 49 -7.14 -1.93 4.14
CA MET A 49 -6.89 -3.25 4.71
C MET A 49 -8.11 -3.73 5.50
N LYS A 50 -8.69 -2.91 6.38
CA LYS A 50 -9.86 -3.32 7.17
C LYS A 50 -11.08 -3.70 6.34
N ASP A 51 -11.23 -3.16 5.14
CA ASP A 51 -12.32 -3.54 4.25
C ASP A 51 -12.17 -4.98 3.69
N GLN A 52 -10.97 -5.57 3.78
CA GLN A 52 -10.68 -6.95 3.36
C GLN A 52 -10.90 -8.01 4.43
N TRP A 53 -10.93 -7.64 5.71
CA TRP A 53 -11.12 -8.58 6.81
C TRP A 53 -12.45 -8.33 7.53
N PRO A 54 -13.16 -9.40 7.96
CA PRO A 54 -14.35 -9.25 8.79
C PRO A 54 -14.05 -8.61 10.16
N ASN A 55 -12.81 -8.74 10.62
CA ASN A 55 -12.26 -8.21 11.87
C ASN A 55 -10.98 -7.41 11.57
N ASP A 56 -10.18 -7.09 12.58
CA ASP A 56 -8.89 -6.43 12.36
C ASP A 56 -7.91 -7.31 11.53
N PRO A 57 -7.10 -6.70 10.64
CA PRO A 57 -6.11 -7.43 9.85
C PRO A 57 -5.08 -8.11 10.77
N PRO A 58 -4.69 -9.36 10.49
CA PRO A 58 -3.65 -10.01 11.28
C PRO A 58 -2.27 -9.43 10.93
N SER A 59 -1.28 -9.48 11.84
CA SER A 59 0.04 -8.84 11.64
C SER A 59 0.78 -9.30 10.36
N GLN A 60 0.55 -10.54 9.90
CA GLN A 60 1.11 -11.03 8.63
C GLN A 60 0.53 -10.39 7.37
N ALA A 61 -0.55 -9.62 7.47
CA ALA A 61 -1.16 -8.94 6.33
C ALA A 61 -0.44 -7.63 5.96
N TYR A 62 0.34 -7.02 6.87
CA TYR A 62 1.00 -5.73 6.63
C TYR A 62 2.24 -5.81 5.74
N PRO A 63 3.13 -6.83 5.85
CA PRO A 63 4.33 -6.90 5.02
C PRO A 63 4.06 -6.91 3.51
N PRO A 64 3.10 -7.70 2.97
CA PRO A 64 2.79 -7.64 1.53
C PRO A 64 2.27 -6.26 1.09
N VAL A 65 1.53 -5.56 1.94
CA VAL A 65 1.04 -4.20 1.65
C VAL A 65 2.21 -3.21 1.60
N ALA A 66 3.09 -3.30 2.58
CA ALA A 66 4.29 -2.47 2.65
C ALA A 66 5.23 -2.73 1.47
N GLN A 67 5.40 -3.99 1.03
CA GLN A 67 6.21 -4.36 -0.14
C GLN A 67 5.73 -3.65 -1.41
N LEU A 68 4.44 -3.79 -1.74
CA LEU A 68 3.85 -3.15 -2.93
C LEU A 68 3.96 -1.61 -2.85
N PHE A 69 3.53 -1.04 -1.73
CA PHE A 69 3.55 0.41 -1.54
C PHE A 69 4.98 0.98 -1.50
N GLY A 70 5.91 0.24 -0.89
CA GLY A 70 7.33 0.56 -0.82
C GLY A 70 7.98 0.56 -2.21
N TYR A 71 7.67 -0.44 -3.04
CA TYR A 71 8.12 -0.48 -4.43
C TYR A 71 7.60 0.75 -5.21
N CYS A 72 6.31 1.08 -5.07
CA CYS A 72 5.74 2.26 -5.72
C CYS A 72 6.48 3.55 -5.36
N ILE A 73 6.95 3.72 -4.13
CA ILE A 73 7.64 4.94 -3.68
C ILE A 73 9.14 4.93 -4.04
N ALA A 74 9.82 3.81 -3.79
CA ALA A 74 11.26 3.72 -3.98
C ALA A 74 11.64 3.65 -5.46
N GLY A 75 10.83 2.97 -6.27
CA GLY A 75 11.16 2.61 -7.64
C GLY A 75 12.04 1.35 -7.74
N PRO A 76 12.21 0.80 -8.95
CA PRO A 76 12.77 -0.54 -9.15
C PRO A 76 14.18 -0.70 -8.58
N GLU A 77 15.10 0.19 -8.96
CA GLU A 77 16.52 0.07 -8.60
C GLU A 77 16.77 0.23 -7.09
N ALA A 78 16.11 1.20 -6.45
CA ALA A 78 16.26 1.42 -5.02
C ALA A 78 15.62 0.28 -4.22
N PHE A 79 14.44 -0.19 -4.65
CA PHE A 79 13.73 -1.26 -3.98
C PHE A 79 14.46 -2.61 -4.07
N GLU A 80 14.96 -2.98 -5.26
CA GLU A 80 15.74 -4.21 -5.47
C GLU A 80 17.01 -4.21 -4.60
N ARG A 81 17.72 -3.09 -4.54
CA ARG A 81 18.94 -2.97 -3.72
C ARG A 81 18.68 -3.24 -2.24
N ALA A 82 17.54 -2.81 -1.72
CA ALA A 82 17.20 -2.94 -0.31
C ALA A 82 16.52 -4.29 0.04
N ASN A 83 15.69 -4.81 -0.87
CA ASN A 83 14.78 -5.93 -0.60
C ASN A 83 15.10 -7.21 -1.39
N GLY A 84 15.99 -7.12 -2.39
CA GLY A 84 16.35 -8.22 -3.28
C GLY A 84 15.46 -8.31 -4.53
N HIS A 85 15.97 -9.07 -5.51
CA HIS A 85 15.34 -9.24 -6.81
C HIS A 85 13.97 -9.92 -6.74
N ASP A 86 13.87 -11.04 -6.00
CA ASP A 86 12.61 -11.79 -5.87
C ASP A 86 11.47 -10.91 -5.33
N SER A 87 11.76 -10.08 -4.31
CA SER A 87 10.76 -9.15 -3.76
C SER A 87 10.37 -8.04 -4.73
N MET A 88 11.29 -7.61 -5.60
CA MET A 88 11.00 -6.64 -6.65
C MET A 88 10.09 -7.28 -7.69
N GLU A 89 10.43 -8.47 -8.21
CA GLU A 89 9.63 -9.19 -9.19
C GLU A 89 8.21 -9.49 -8.67
N GLU A 90 8.06 -9.89 -7.40
CA GLU A 90 6.74 -10.10 -6.78
C GLU A 90 5.89 -8.82 -6.78
N ALA A 91 6.49 -7.67 -6.48
CA ALA A 91 5.79 -6.39 -6.50
C ALA A 91 5.36 -6.01 -7.92
N GLU A 92 6.22 -6.23 -8.91
CA GLU A 92 5.92 -5.96 -10.33
C GLU A 92 4.78 -6.84 -10.84
N GLN A 93 4.83 -8.15 -10.58
CA GLN A 93 3.76 -9.09 -10.95
C GLN A 93 2.40 -8.69 -10.34
N ARG A 94 2.41 -8.15 -9.12
CA ARG A 94 1.19 -7.66 -8.47
C ARG A 94 0.65 -6.39 -9.12
N ILE A 95 1.51 -5.48 -9.56
CA ILE A 95 1.10 -4.28 -10.32
C ILE A 95 0.51 -4.70 -11.68
N GLU A 96 1.16 -5.61 -12.39
CA GLU A 96 0.67 -6.15 -13.66
C GLU A 96 -0.70 -6.82 -13.49
N GLY A 97 -0.85 -7.69 -12.49
CA GLY A 97 -2.12 -8.33 -12.19
C GLY A 97 -3.22 -7.33 -11.80
N ALA A 98 -2.87 -6.26 -11.08
CA ALA A 98 -3.80 -5.18 -10.75
C ALA A 98 -4.25 -4.38 -11.99
N LEU A 99 -3.34 -4.15 -12.94
CA LEU A 99 -3.65 -3.48 -14.20
C LEU A 99 -4.54 -4.34 -15.10
N GLU A 100 -4.27 -5.64 -15.17
CA GLU A 100 -5.11 -6.60 -15.92
C GLU A 100 -6.52 -6.70 -15.34
N ALA A 101 -6.64 -6.73 -14.00
CA ALA A 101 -7.93 -6.78 -13.33
C ALA A 101 -8.71 -5.45 -13.43
N GLY A 102 -8.00 -4.31 -13.45
CA GLY A 102 -8.57 -2.97 -13.48
C GLY A 102 -9.23 -2.51 -12.17
N GLU A 103 -9.34 -3.40 -11.18
CA GLU A 103 -9.85 -3.12 -9.84
C GLU A 103 -9.23 -4.08 -8.82
N GLY A 104 -9.49 -3.83 -7.54
CA GLY A 104 -9.02 -4.66 -6.45
C GLY A 104 -8.05 -3.93 -5.54
N PHE A 105 -7.64 -4.63 -4.49
CA PHE A 105 -6.90 -4.01 -3.40
C PHE A 105 -5.51 -3.51 -3.83
N ASP A 106 -4.77 -4.28 -4.64
CA ASP A 106 -3.47 -3.84 -5.15
C ASP A 106 -3.61 -2.61 -6.06
N ALA A 107 -4.66 -2.56 -6.89
CA ALA A 107 -4.98 -1.37 -7.68
C ALA A 107 -5.29 -0.16 -6.80
N GLU A 108 -6.04 -0.34 -5.70
CA GLU A 108 -6.33 0.73 -4.73
C GLU A 108 -5.07 1.25 -4.03
N ILE A 109 -4.09 0.38 -3.73
CA ILE A 109 -2.78 0.78 -3.17
C ILE A 109 -1.95 1.57 -4.18
N VAL A 110 -1.87 1.10 -5.44
CA VAL A 110 -1.13 1.80 -6.51
C VAL A 110 -1.76 3.16 -6.81
N LEU A 111 -3.08 3.22 -6.93
CA LEU A 111 -3.83 4.47 -7.14
C LEU A 111 -3.64 5.44 -5.97
N LEU A 112 -3.59 4.94 -4.72
CA LEU A 112 -3.30 5.77 -3.57
C LEU A 112 -1.91 6.40 -3.66
N ALA A 113 -0.87 5.63 -4.01
CA ALA A 113 0.48 6.16 -4.19
C ALA A 113 0.54 7.23 -5.30
N LEU A 114 -0.18 6.99 -6.41
CA LEU A 114 -0.29 7.90 -7.54
C LEU A 114 -1.00 9.21 -7.16
N HIS A 115 -2.21 9.14 -6.59
CA HIS A 115 -2.99 10.31 -6.19
C HIS A 115 -2.32 11.12 -5.07
N ALA A 116 -1.62 10.46 -4.15
CA ALA A 116 -0.84 11.12 -3.12
C ALA A 116 0.44 11.79 -3.66
N LYS A 117 0.77 11.61 -4.94
CA LYS A 117 2.00 12.07 -5.60
C LYS A 117 3.27 11.55 -4.92
N LEU A 118 3.19 10.34 -4.39
CA LEU A 118 4.31 9.64 -3.74
C LEU A 118 4.97 8.63 -4.67
N ILE A 119 4.28 8.22 -5.74
CA ILE A 119 4.78 7.23 -6.67
C ILE A 119 6.03 7.73 -7.41
N ASN A 120 7.01 6.85 -7.56
CA ASN A 120 8.22 7.10 -8.33
C ASN A 120 7.87 7.24 -9.83
N PRO A 121 8.37 8.27 -10.54
CA PRO A 121 8.14 8.45 -11.97
C PRO A 121 8.50 7.25 -12.83
N GLU A 122 9.56 6.50 -12.49
CA GLU A 122 9.97 5.31 -13.24
C GLU A 122 8.90 4.21 -13.18
N VAL A 123 8.21 4.06 -12.04
CA VAL A 123 7.10 3.11 -11.89
C VAL A 123 5.91 3.56 -12.75
N VAL A 124 5.63 4.86 -12.81
CA VAL A 124 4.58 5.41 -13.68
C VAL A 124 4.87 5.12 -15.14
N GLU A 125 6.10 5.39 -15.59
CA GLU A 125 6.52 5.15 -16.98
C GLU A 125 6.53 3.66 -17.33
N ARG A 126 7.07 2.81 -16.45
CA ARG A 126 7.17 1.35 -16.66
C ARG A 126 5.81 0.70 -16.83
N PHE A 127 4.83 1.10 -16.01
CA PHE A 127 3.52 0.47 -15.96
C PHE A 127 2.41 1.28 -16.66
N GLY A 128 2.74 2.44 -17.26
CA GLY A 128 1.77 3.29 -17.95
C GLY A 128 0.66 3.81 -17.05
N LEU A 129 0.98 4.12 -15.78
CA LEU A 129 -0.03 4.48 -14.77
C LEU A 129 -0.59 5.90 -15.02
N SER A 130 -1.90 6.06 -14.87
CA SER A 130 -2.57 7.36 -14.91
C SER A 130 -3.73 7.42 -13.91
N SER A 131 -4.08 8.65 -13.51
CA SER A 131 -5.15 8.91 -12.54
C SER A 131 -6.23 9.84 -13.08
N ASP A 132 -6.30 9.97 -14.40
CA ASP A 132 -7.22 10.86 -15.12
C ASP A 132 -8.63 10.28 -15.25
#